data_AF-A0A0F9AYF2-F1
#
_entry.id   AF-A0A0F9AYF2-F1
#
_cell.length_a   1.000
_cell.length_b   1.000
_cell.length_c   1.000
_cell.angle_alpha   90.00
_cell.angle_beta   90.00
_cell.angle_gamma   90.00
#
_symmetry.space_group_name_H-M   'P 1'
#
loop_
_entity.id
_entity.type
_entity.pdbx_description
1 polymer ?
#
loop_
_entity_poly.entity_id
_entity_poly.type
_entity_poly.pdbx_seq_one_letter_code
_entity_poly.pdbx_strand_id
1 'polypeptide(L)'
;MTQLDLMDVEHRWPRTKLDRILDIAEKQNLYIQIVDGCVEPGYDDKSVVLGDWNNRETYDRDRRTVLTVNNTPPRLAALFKKLGFAVEWDDEWITCGGCQKAIRCQPDSYSWTQYWYEDGCELYCFDCVLEDPDDYIDYLNGHSGRCYMLDALDLTKYGYELHSDDYENGWHPGQNADPKEIAEQLKKEGITDFIFKLDGKGQFGINFSVWVKR
;
A
#
# COMPACT_ATOMS: atom_id res chain seq x y z
N MET A 1 26.88 28.52 -20.87
CA MET A 1 26.10 27.58 -20.04
C MET A 1 27.13 26.70 -19.33
N THR A 2 27.62 27.19 -18.19
CA THR A 2 28.79 26.67 -17.49
C THR A 2 28.41 26.44 -16.03
N GLN A 3 28.62 25.20 -15.60
CA GLN A 3 29.12 24.75 -14.29
C GLN A 3 29.30 25.81 -13.18
N LEU A 4 28.82 25.44 -11.99
CA LEU A 4 29.30 25.85 -10.66
C LEU A 4 28.92 27.27 -10.19
N ASP A 5 27.68 27.42 -9.71
CA ASP A 5 27.42 28.25 -8.53
C ASP A 5 27.44 27.34 -7.29
N LEU A 6 28.67 26.97 -6.90
CA LEU A 6 29.01 26.67 -5.50
C LEU A 6 28.94 27.99 -4.74
N MET A 7 27.73 28.43 -4.40
CA MET A 7 27.54 29.53 -3.45
C MET A 7 27.44 28.97 -2.04
N ASP A 8 28.58 29.01 -1.34
CA ASP A 8 28.72 29.54 0.01
C ASP A 8 27.55 29.34 0.99
N VAL A 9 27.32 28.10 1.41
CA VAL A 9 26.68 27.82 2.73
C VAL A 9 27.38 26.68 3.46
N GLU A 10 28.72 26.76 3.59
CA GLU A 10 29.43 26.05 4.66
C GLU A 10 29.32 26.82 6.00
N HIS A 11 28.10 27.22 6.36
CA HIS A 11 27.83 27.62 7.73
C HIS A 11 27.70 26.35 8.57
N ARG A 12 28.75 26.07 9.35
CA ARG A 12 28.89 24.99 10.33
C ARG A 12 27.73 24.97 11.33
N TRP A 13 26.59 24.40 10.93
CA TRP A 13 25.66 23.81 11.88
C TRP A 13 26.22 22.47 12.35
N PRO A 14 26.13 22.12 13.65
CA PRO A 14 26.45 20.78 14.09
C PRO A 14 25.50 19.81 13.39
N ARG A 15 26.04 18.97 12.48
CA ARG A 15 25.29 17.90 11.81
C ARG A 15 24.46 17.14 12.84
N THR A 16 23.15 17.06 12.60
CA THR A 16 22.23 16.32 13.46
C THR A 16 22.61 14.84 13.48
N LYS A 17 22.10 14.09 14.46
CA LYS A 17 22.30 12.62 14.47
C LYS A 17 21.74 11.97 13.19
N LEU A 18 20.67 12.54 12.63
CA LEU A 18 20.04 12.08 11.40
C LEU A 18 20.95 12.33 10.19
N ASP A 19 21.53 13.53 10.05
CA ASP A 19 22.42 13.85 8.93
C ASP A 19 23.59 12.87 8.85
N ARG A 20 24.18 12.53 10.00
CA ARG A 20 25.29 11.57 10.07
C ARG A 20 24.88 10.15 9.66
N ILE A 21 23.64 9.75 9.93
CA ILE A 21 23.10 8.44 9.52
C ILE A 21 22.89 8.43 8.01
N LEU A 22 22.32 9.51 7.45
CA LEU A 22 22.10 9.66 6.02
C LEU A 22 23.43 9.71 5.24
N ASP A 23 24.44 10.41 5.76
CA ASP A 23 25.80 10.40 5.19
C ASP A 23 26.38 8.98 5.09
N ILE A 24 26.10 8.12 6.09
CA ILE A 24 26.58 6.73 6.08
C ILE A 24 25.82 5.93 5.02
N ALA A 25 24.50 6.10 4.94
CA ALA A 25 23.67 5.43 3.94
C ALA A 25 24.14 5.75 2.51
N GLU A 26 24.35 7.03 2.21
CA GLU A 26 24.83 7.50 0.91
C GLU A 26 26.21 6.93 0.57
N LYS A 27 27.16 6.97 1.52
CA LYS A 27 28.50 6.40 1.34
C LYS A 27 28.50 4.88 1.13
N GLN A 28 27.44 4.21 1.55
CA GLN A 28 27.24 2.77 1.34
C GLN A 28 26.36 2.47 0.13
N ASN A 29 25.97 3.49 -0.65
CA ASN A 29 25.07 3.40 -1.80
C ASN A 29 23.76 2.67 -1.44
N LEU A 30 23.20 3.00 -0.28
CA LEU A 30 21.92 2.48 0.18
C LEU A 30 20.81 3.45 -0.24
N TYR A 31 19.78 2.92 -0.89
CA TYR A 31 18.54 3.64 -1.10
C TYR A 31 17.79 3.76 0.23
N ILE A 32 17.44 4.99 0.60
CA ILE A 32 16.63 5.29 1.77
C ILE A 32 15.65 6.39 1.39
N GLN A 33 14.38 6.20 1.71
CA GLN A 33 13.36 7.22 1.62
C GLN A 33 12.81 7.50 3.03
N ILE A 34 12.67 8.77 3.39
CA ILE A 34 11.99 9.19 4.63
C ILE A 34 10.67 9.83 4.25
N VAL A 35 9.59 9.38 4.87
CA VAL A 35 8.22 9.85 4.63
C VAL A 35 7.57 10.25 5.96
N ASP A 36 6.75 11.29 5.92
CA ASP A 36 6.18 11.90 7.13
C ASP A 36 4.80 11.33 7.46
N GLY A 37 4.80 10.13 8.02
CA GLY A 37 3.60 9.45 8.50
C GLY A 37 3.24 8.20 7.72
N CYS A 38 2.20 7.54 8.20
CA CYS A 38 1.67 6.28 7.68
C CYS A 38 0.15 6.35 7.71
N VAL A 39 -0.48 5.88 6.63
CA VAL A 39 -1.94 5.82 6.50
C VAL A 39 -2.48 4.38 6.58
N GLU A 40 -1.60 3.40 6.76
CA GLU A 40 -2.00 2.00 6.86
C GLU A 40 -2.86 1.76 8.13
N PRO A 41 -4.07 1.22 8.01
CA PRO A 41 -4.92 0.96 9.16
C PRO A 41 -4.25 0.07 10.22
N GLY A 42 -4.32 0.49 11.48
CA GLY A 42 -3.71 -0.23 12.60
C GLY A 42 -2.25 0.12 12.90
N TYR A 43 -1.63 0.98 12.09
CA TYR A 43 -0.29 1.53 12.33
C TYR A 43 -0.36 2.90 13.02
N ASP A 44 0.76 3.35 13.59
CA ASP A 44 0.87 4.71 14.12
C ASP A 44 1.34 5.69 13.04
N ASP A 45 0.99 6.98 13.21
CA ASP A 45 1.34 8.04 12.25
C ASP A 45 2.79 8.55 12.45
N LYS A 46 3.72 7.65 12.74
CA LYS A 46 5.16 7.99 12.84
C LYS A 46 5.74 8.24 11.46
N SER A 47 6.74 9.12 11.39
CA SER A 47 7.59 9.20 10.20
C SER A 47 8.22 7.83 9.93
N VAL A 48 8.16 7.40 8.67
CA VAL A 48 8.59 6.07 8.22
C VAL A 48 9.87 6.21 7.42
N VAL A 49 10.78 5.26 7.58
CA VAL A 49 11.98 5.12 6.74
C VAL A 49 11.86 3.84 5.94
N LEU A 50 11.87 3.97 4.62
CA LEU A 50 11.81 2.88 3.65
C LEU A 50 13.21 2.54 3.15
N GLY A 51 13.50 1.25 2.99
CA GLY A 51 14.73 0.77 2.37
C GLY A 51 14.92 -0.74 2.46
N ASP A 52 15.95 -1.25 1.78
CA ASP A 52 16.40 -2.63 1.91
C ASP A 52 17.31 -2.78 3.14
N TRP A 53 16.78 -3.41 4.18
CA TRP A 53 17.46 -3.61 5.47
C TRP A 53 18.23 -4.94 5.56
N ASN A 54 18.34 -5.70 4.48
CA ASN A 54 19.07 -6.96 4.49
C ASN A 54 20.58 -6.74 4.66
N ASN A 55 21.25 -7.74 5.21
CA ASN A 55 22.69 -7.85 5.04
C ASN A 55 23.01 -7.97 3.54
N ARG A 56 24.11 -7.36 3.10
CA ARG A 56 24.68 -7.71 1.79
C ARG A 56 25.56 -8.93 1.98
N GLU A 57 25.19 -10.02 1.33
CA GLU A 57 25.81 -11.32 1.51
C GLU A 57 26.36 -11.85 0.19
N THR A 58 27.35 -12.73 0.28
CA THR A 58 27.90 -13.46 -0.88
C THR A 58 28.08 -14.92 -0.51
N TYR A 59 27.97 -15.81 -1.49
CA TYR A 59 28.12 -17.25 -1.27
C TYR A 59 29.56 -17.70 -1.58
N ASP A 60 30.26 -18.19 -0.56
CA ASP A 60 31.56 -18.83 -0.68
C ASP A 60 31.35 -20.28 -1.13
N ARG A 61 31.71 -20.57 -2.39
CA ARG A 61 31.54 -21.91 -2.99
C ARG A 61 32.48 -22.95 -2.40
N ASP A 62 33.68 -22.57 -1.99
CA ASP A 62 34.69 -23.50 -1.48
C ASP A 62 34.31 -23.97 -0.08
N ARG A 63 33.82 -23.03 0.74
CA ARG A 63 33.34 -23.32 2.10
C ARG A 63 31.88 -23.73 2.16
N ARG A 64 31.15 -23.62 1.03
CA ARG A 64 29.70 -23.84 0.92
C ARG A 64 28.91 -23.09 1.99
N THR A 65 29.24 -21.81 2.17
CA THR A 65 28.66 -20.99 3.24
C THR A 65 28.38 -19.57 2.76
N VAL A 66 27.46 -18.88 3.44
CA VAL A 66 27.13 -17.48 3.17
C VAL A 66 28.01 -16.59 4.05
N LEU A 67 28.64 -15.59 3.42
CA LEU A 67 29.47 -14.60 4.09
C LEU A 67 28.80 -13.23 4.03
N THR A 68 28.68 -12.57 5.18
CA THR A 68 28.22 -11.18 5.25
C THR A 68 29.33 -10.24 4.79
N VAL A 69 29.07 -9.51 3.70
CA VAL A 69 29.97 -8.51 3.12
C VAL A 69 29.70 -7.13 3.72
N ASN A 70 28.43 -6.80 3.96
CA ASN A 70 28.03 -5.55 4.57
C ASN A 70 26.84 -5.76 5.51
N ASN A 71 27.01 -5.38 6.78
CA ASN A 71 25.94 -5.38 7.79
C ASN A 71 25.46 -3.97 8.15
N THR A 72 25.80 -2.96 7.34
CA THR A 72 25.40 -1.57 7.58
C THR A 72 23.87 -1.39 7.51
N PRO A 73 23.13 -1.93 6.54
CA PRO A 73 21.68 -1.70 6.45
C PRO A 73 20.89 -2.04 7.73
N PRO A 74 20.99 -3.25 8.33
CA PRO A 74 20.24 -3.55 9.55
C PRO A 74 20.71 -2.72 10.76
N ARG A 75 21.97 -2.25 10.76
CA ARG A 75 22.47 -1.35 11.80
C ARG A 75 21.88 0.06 11.65
N LEU A 76 21.71 0.55 10.43
CA LEU A 76 21.04 1.83 10.18
C LEU A 76 19.56 1.74 10.56
N ALA A 77 18.86 0.67 10.16
CA ALA A 77 17.49 0.39 10.59
C ALA A 77 17.34 0.49 12.12
N ALA A 78 18.24 -0.14 12.88
CA ALA A 78 18.22 -0.06 14.35
C ALA A 78 18.50 1.36 14.88
N LEU A 79 19.29 2.18 14.19
CA LEU A 79 19.52 3.57 14.56
C LEU A 79 18.29 4.44 14.28
N PHE A 80 17.63 4.26 13.14
CA PHE A 80 16.37 4.96 12.83
C PHE A 80 15.28 4.65 13.84
N LYS A 81 15.09 3.37 14.21
CA LYS A 81 14.14 2.98 15.28
C LYS A 81 14.45 3.69 16.61
N LYS A 82 15.73 3.81 16.98
CA LYS A 82 16.14 4.54 18.20
C LYS A 82 15.92 6.06 18.13
N LEU A 83 15.84 6.61 16.92
CA LEU A 83 15.48 8.01 16.69
C LEU A 83 13.97 8.23 16.62
N GLY A 84 13.16 7.17 16.76
CA GLY A 84 11.69 7.26 16.82
C GLY A 84 10.97 7.00 15.50
N PHE A 85 11.70 6.65 14.44
CA PHE A 85 11.10 6.31 13.14
C PHE A 85 10.51 4.89 13.15
N ALA A 86 9.43 4.71 12.39
CA ALA A 86 9.08 3.38 11.87
C ALA A 86 10.06 3.00 10.75
N VAL A 87 10.35 1.72 10.60
CA VAL A 87 11.31 1.23 9.60
C VAL A 87 10.68 0.07 8.88
N GLU A 88 10.46 0.27 7.59
CA GLU A 88 9.66 -0.58 6.72
C GLU A 88 10.42 -0.88 5.42
N TRP A 89 10.03 -1.95 4.73
CA TRP A 89 10.72 -2.42 3.52
C TRP A 89 10.25 -1.64 2.28
N ASP A 90 11.18 -1.22 1.43
CA ASP A 90 10.90 -0.44 0.22
C ASP A 90 10.25 -1.25 -0.92
N ASP A 91 10.23 -2.58 -0.82
CA ASP A 91 9.49 -3.47 -1.72
C ASP A 91 8.08 -3.81 -1.22
N GLU A 92 7.78 -3.58 0.07
CA GLU A 92 6.46 -3.80 0.68
C GLU A 92 5.64 -2.51 0.84
N TRP A 93 6.29 -1.36 0.75
CA TRP A 93 5.71 -0.04 1.02
C TRP A 93 6.08 0.97 -0.06
N ILE A 94 5.18 1.92 -0.29
CA ILE A 94 5.34 3.00 -1.25
C ILE A 94 4.71 4.28 -0.71
N THR A 95 4.86 5.40 -1.41
CA THR A 95 4.35 6.71 -1.01
C THR A 95 3.05 7.01 -1.75
N CYS A 96 2.05 7.52 -1.04
CA CYS A 96 0.79 7.98 -1.62
C CYS A 96 1.02 9.22 -2.51
N GLY A 97 0.48 9.23 -3.73
CA GLY A 97 0.55 10.37 -4.66
C GLY A 97 -0.09 11.66 -4.11
N GLY A 98 -1.19 11.52 -3.36
CA GLY A 98 -1.90 12.66 -2.75
C GLY A 98 -1.21 13.23 -1.51
N CYS A 99 -1.18 12.47 -0.42
CA CYS A 99 -0.72 12.97 0.89
C CYS A 99 0.77 12.71 1.17
N GLN A 100 1.47 11.98 0.30
CA GLN A 100 2.89 11.64 0.46
C GLN A 100 3.22 10.83 1.72
N LYS A 101 2.23 10.22 2.37
CA LYS A 101 2.43 9.28 3.49
C LYS A 101 2.71 7.87 2.98
N ALA A 102 3.29 7.04 3.84
CA ALA A 102 3.56 5.64 3.53
C ALA A 102 2.26 4.81 3.44
N ILE A 103 2.16 3.99 2.40
CA ILE A 103 1.11 2.99 2.15
C ILE A 103 1.74 1.62 1.96
N ARG A 104 1.11 0.58 2.50
CA ARG A 104 1.57 -0.81 2.32
C ARG A 104 1.01 -1.35 1.01
N CYS A 105 1.87 -1.82 0.10
CA CYS A 105 1.45 -2.39 -1.18
C CYS A 105 1.48 -3.92 -1.22
N GLN A 106 2.06 -4.57 -0.21
CA GLN A 106 2.08 -6.04 -0.10
C GLN A 106 1.31 -6.55 1.13
N PRO A 107 0.55 -7.66 0.99
CA PRO A 107 -0.19 -8.25 2.10
C PRO A 107 0.75 -8.77 3.20
N ASP A 108 0.38 -8.58 4.47
CA ASP A 108 1.08 -9.15 5.62
C ASP A 108 0.41 -10.43 6.18
N SER A 109 -0.82 -10.71 5.75
CA SER A 109 -1.66 -11.77 6.30
C SER A 109 -2.86 -12.08 5.40
N TYR A 110 -3.52 -13.22 5.62
CA TYR A 110 -4.78 -13.56 4.93
C TYR A 110 -5.94 -12.61 5.25
N SER A 111 -5.83 -11.88 6.36
CA SER A 111 -6.82 -10.90 6.81
C SER A 111 -6.37 -9.47 6.52
N TRP A 112 -5.35 -9.26 5.68
CA TRP A 112 -4.96 -7.93 5.22
C TRP A 112 -5.95 -7.40 4.16
N THR A 113 -6.23 -6.10 4.17
CA THR A 113 -6.98 -5.42 3.11
C THR A 113 -6.14 -4.26 2.62
N GLN A 114 -5.98 -4.21 1.32
CA GLN A 114 -5.46 -3.06 0.61
C GLN A 114 -6.20 -1.77 1.02
N TYR A 115 -5.44 -0.74 1.42
CA TYR A 115 -5.96 0.57 1.79
C TYR A 115 -5.57 1.68 0.79
N TRP A 116 -5.51 1.33 -0.49
CA TRP A 116 -5.12 2.23 -1.57
C TRP A 116 -5.76 1.82 -2.90
N TYR A 117 -5.74 2.73 -3.87
CA TYR A 117 -6.20 2.54 -5.24
C TYR A 117 -5.15 3.07 -6.23
N GLU A 118 -5.05 2.44 -7.41
CA GLU A 118 -4.15 2.85 -8.50
C GLU A 118 -4.96 3.45 -9.66
N ASP A 119 -4.69 4.69 -10.04
CA ASP A 119 -5.33 5.38 -11.17
C ASP A 119 -4.68 5.10 -12.54
N GLY A 120 -3.67 4.23 -12.56
CA GLY A 120 -2.85 3.88 -13.71
C GLY A 120 -1.54 4.69 -13.83
N CYS A 121 -1.34 5.69 -12.98
CA CYS A 121 -0.09 6.46 -12.88
C CYS A 121 0.50 6.40 -11.47
N GLU A 122 -0.33 6.62 -10.45
CA GLU A 122 0.07 6.72 -9.06
C GLU A 122 -0.86 5.93 -8.14
N LEU A 123 -0.41 5.73 -6.90
CA LEU A 123 -1.16 5.06 -5.86
C LEU A 123 -1.69 6.09 -4.87
N TYR A 124 -2.99 6.05 -4.60
CA TYR A 124 -3.65 6.95 -3.65
C TYR A 124 -4.18 6.15 -2.46
N CYS A 125 -3.87 6.60 -1.25
CA CYS A 125 -4.50 6.03 -0.06
C CYS A 125 -5.98 6.36 -0.02
N PHE A 126 -6.74 5.54 0.69
CA PHE A 126 -8.18 5.72 0.77
C PHE A 126 -8.63 6.98 1.51
N ASP A 127 -7.80 7.55 2.40
CA ASP A 127 -8.08 8.89 2.95
C ASP A 127 -8.13 9.95 1.84
N CYS A 128 -7.17 9.94 0.90
CA CYS A 128 -7.17 10.86 -0.23
C CYS A 128 -8.32 10.57 -1.20
N VAL A 129 -8.63 9.29 -1.45
CA VAL A 129 -9.76 8.91 -2.31
C VAL A 129 -11.10 9.40 -1.73
N LEU A 130 -11.25 9.42 -0.40
CA LEU A 130 -12.47 9.92 0.24
C LEU A 130 -12.68 11.42 0.08
N GLU A 131 -11.63 12.19 -0.23
CA GLU A 131 -11.76 13.62 -0.54
C GLU A 131 -12.44 13.86 -1.89
N ASP A 132 -12.18 12.98 -2.87
CA ASP A 132 -12.79 13.01 -4.21
C ASP A 132 -12.96 11.57 -4.76
N PRO A 133 -14.08 10.89 -4.45
CA PRO A 133 -14.24 9.47 -4.72
C PRO A 133 -14.81 9.14 -6.11
N ASP A 134 -15.14 10.15 -6.92
CA ASP A 134 -15.85 9.95 -8.21
C ASP A 134 -15.08 9.02 -9.14
N ASP A 135 -13.78 9.26 -9.33
CA ASP A 135 -12.92 8.43 -10.18
C ASP A 135 -12.80 6.99 -9.66
N TYR A 136 -12.79 6.80 -8.34
CA TYR A 136 -12.76 5.48 -7.72
C TYR A 136 -14.08 4.72 -7.92
N ILE A 137 -15.22 5.42 -7.80
CA ILE A 137 -16.54 4.83 -8.05
C ILE A 137 -16.66 4.42 -9.52
N ASP A 138 -16.24 5.26 -10.45
CA ASP A 138 -16.23 4.96 -11.88
C ASP A 138 -15.29 3.79 -12.21
N TYR A 139 -14.15 3.70 -11.52
CA TYR A 139 -13.26 2.55 -11.62
C TYR A 139 -13.93 1.25 -11.18
N LEU A 140 -14.76 1.25 -10.14
CA LEU A 140 -15.45 0.05 -9.66
C LEU A 140 -16.64 -0.33 -10.54
N ASN A 141 -17.34 0.66 -11.08
CA ASN A 141 -18.65 0.48 -11.69
C ASN A 141 -18.64 -0.50 -12.88
N GLY A 142 -19.55 -1.48 -12.85
CA GLY A 142 -19.76 -2.44 -13.94
C GLY A 142 -18.65 -3.49 -14.09
N HIS A 143 -17.71 -3.55 -13.14
CA HIS A 143 -16.54 -4.44 -13.18
C HIS A 143 -16.62 -5.56 -12.12
N SER A 144 -16.66 -6.82 -12.56
CA SER A 144 -16.69 -7.99 -11.67
C SER A 144 -15.34 -8.42 -11.09
N GLY A 145 -14.24 -7.91 -11.64
CA GLY A 145 -12.89 -8.18 -11.16
C GLY A 145 -12.37 -7.14 -10.17
N ARG A 146 -13.19 -6.16 -9.81
CA ARG A 146 -12.86 -5.07 -8.89
C ARG A 146 -13.83 -5.10 -7.73
N CYS A 147 -13.36 -4.69 -6.57
CA CYS A 147 -14.21 -4.63 -5.39
C CYS A 147 -13.95 -3.36 -4.60
N TYR A 148 -15.03 -2.89 -4.02
CA TYR A 148 -15.08 -1.82 -3.06
C TYR A 148 -14.57 -2.33 -1.71
N MET A 149 -13.58 -1.62 -1.16
CA MET A 149 -12.86 -2.00 0.08
C MET A 149 -13.01 -0.94 1.18
N LEU A 150 -13.86 0.06 0.96
CA LEU A 150 -13.71 1.39 1.54
C LEU A 150 -14.89 1.73 2.45
N ASP A 151 -15.12 1.02 3.56
CA ASP A 151 -16.36 1.12 4.37
C ASP A 151 -16.81 2.56 4.76
N ALA A 152 -15.90 3.54 4.77
CA ALA A 152 -16.20 4.95 5.04
C ALA A 152 -16.92 5.70 3.88
N LEU A 153 -16.84 5.21 2.64
CA LEU A 153 -17.60 5.77 1.52
C LEU A 153 -19.06 5.31 1.61
N ASP A 154 -20.01 6.19 1.29
CA ASP A 154 -21.44 5.88 1.35
C ASP A 154 -21.98 5.82 -0.07
N LEU A 155 -22.09 4.62 -0.63
CA LEU A 155 -22.54 4.39 -2.00
C LEU A 155 -23.98 4.86 -2.24
N THR A 156 -24.80 4.98 -1.20
CA THR A 156 -26.18 5.48 -1.33
C THR A 156 -26.22 6.94 -1.77
N LYS A 157 -25.20 7.75 -1.41
CA LYS A 157 -25.06 9.14 -1.88
C LYS A 157 -24.81 9.25 -3.38
N TYR A 158 -24.36 8.16 -4.00
CA TYR A 158 -24.07 8.07 -5.43
C TYR A 158 -25.18 7.35 -6.22
N GLY A 159 -26.30 7.05 -5.55
CA GLY A 159 -27.48 6.45 -6.14
C GLY A 159 -27.44 4.92 -6.22
N TYR A 160 -26.49 4.27 -5.55
CA TYR A 160 -26.48 2.82 -5.45
C TYR A 160 -27.38 2.36 -4.29
N GLU A 161 -28.08 1.26 -4.51
CA GLU A 161 -28.86 0.53 -3.51
C GLU A 161 -28.28 -0.88 -3.33
N LEU A 162 -28.37 -1.40 -2.10
CA LEU A 162 -27.97 -2.79 -1.81
C LEU A 162 -28.91 -3.74 -2.56
N HIS A 163 -28.32 -4.63 -3.38
CA HIS A 163 -29.03 -5.67 -4.11
C HIS A 163 -29.07 -6.99 -3.34
N SER A 164 -27.90 -7.45 -2.88
CA SER A 164 -27.72 -8.65 -2.05
C SER A 164 -26.45 -8.54 -1.21
N ASP A 165 -26.43 -9.14 -0.03
CA ASP A 165 -25.31 -9.16 0.92
C ASP A 165 -24.94 -10.58 1.42
N ASP A 166 -25.50 -11.60 0.79
CA ASP A 166 -25.42 -13.01 1.20
C ASP A 166 -24.46 -13.85 0.34
N TYR A 167 -23.63 -13.21 -0.49
CA TYR A 167 -22.71 -13.95 -1.35
C TYR A 167 -21.45 -14.40 -0.62
N GLU A 168 -21.10 -15.67 -0.83
CA GLU A 168 -19.88 -16.27 -0.32
C GLU A 168 -19.13 -17.03 -1.42
N ASN A 169 -17.80 -16.90 -1.44
CA ASN A 169 -16.93 -17.69 -2.30
C ASN A 169 -15.79 -18.27 -1.46
N GLY A 170 -15.59 -19.58 -1.50
CA GLY A 170 -14.63 -20.23 -0.62
C GLY A 170 -14.59 -21.75 -0.74
N TRP A 171 -13.97 -22.39 0.24
CA TRP A 171 -13.70 -23.84 0.23
C TRP A 171 -14.81 -24.65 0.89
N HIS A 172 -15.74 -24.02 1.62
CA HIS A 172 -16.81 -24.72 2.30
C HIS A 172 -18.01 -24.99 1.36
N PRO A 173 -18.75 -26.10 1.57
CA PRO A 173 -19.94 -26.39 0.78
C PRO A 173 -20.95 -25.23 0.81
N GLY A 174 -21.37 -24.77 -0.38
CA GLY A 174 -22.30 -23.64 -0.53
C GLY A 174 -21.63 -22.29 -0.80
N GLN A 175 -20.30 -22.19 -0.70
CA GLN A 175 -19.57 -20.95 -0.98
C GLN A 175 -19.11 -20.88 -2.45
N ASN A 176 -20.07 -20.78 -3.37
CA ASN A 176 -19.83 -20.88 -4.81
C ASN A 176 -20.30 -19.65 -5.61
N ALA A 177 -20.53 -18.50 -4.96
CA ALA A 177 -20.92 -17.28 -5.65
C ALA A 177 -19.76 -16.73 -6.50
N ASP A 178 -19.93 -16.64 -7.83
CA ASP A 178 -18.94 -16.04 -8.73
C ASP A 178 -19.37 -14.62 -9.16
N PRO A 179 -18.61 -13.57 -8.81
CA PRO A 179 -18.87 -12.20 -9.26
C PRO A 179 -19.04 -12.05 -10.77
N LYS A 180 -18.39 -12.90 -11.59
CA LYS A 180 -18.53 -12.87 -13.05
C LYS A 180 -19.92 -13.34 -13.49
N GLU A 181 -20.39 -14.44 -12.93
CA GLU A 181 -21.72 -14.99 -13.24
C GLU A 181 -22.83 -14.02 -12.78
N ILE A 182 -22.66 -13.43 -11.58
CA ILE A 182 -23.58 -12.43 -11.05
C ILE A 182 -23.61 -11.19 -11.95
N ALA A 183 -22.45 -10.67 -12.37
CA ALA A 183 -22.37 -9.53 -13.28
C ALA A 183 -23.00 -9.80 -14.65
N GLU A 184 -22.82 -11.01 -15.20
CA GLU A 184 -23.48 -11.40 -16.45
C GLU A 184 -25.02 -11.46 -16.30
N GLN A 185 -25.51 -11.92 -15.16
CA GLN A 185 -26.94 -11.96 -14.87
C GLN A 185 -27.53 -10.55 -14.75
N LEU A 186 -26.89 -9.66 -13.99
CA LEU A 186 -27.30 -8.25 -13.89
C LEU A 186 -27.35 -7.58 -15.26
N LYS A 187 -26.35 -7.80 -16.11
CA LYS A 187 -26.33 -7.26 -17.48
C LYS A 187 -27.46 -7.80 -18.34
N LYS A 188 -27.83 -9.08 -18.21
CA LYS A 188 -29.00 -9.65 -18.92
C LYS A 188 -30.32 -9.04 -18.47
N GLU A 189 -30.39 -8.57 -17.23
CA GLU A 189 -31.53 -7.83 -16.66
C GLU A 189 -31.52 -6.34 -17.03
N GLY A 190 -30.50 -5.88 -17.76
CA GLY A 190 -30.34 -4.48 -18.15
C GLY A 190 -29.67 -3.60 -17.09
N ILE A 191 -29.14 -4.19 -16.02
CA ILE A 191 -28.41 -3.49 -14.96
C ILE A 191 -26.92 -3.47 -15.34
N THR A 192 -26.44 -2.30 -15.75
CA THR A 192 -25.02 -2.08 -16.11
C THR A 192 -24.22 -1.43 -14.99
N ASP A 193 -24.91 -0.67 -14.13
CA ASP A 193 -24.29 0.06 -13.02
C ASP A 193 -24.37 -0.78 -11.75
N PHE A 194 -23.27 -1.44 -11.42
CA PHE A 194 -23.15 -2.28 -10.23
C PHE A 194 -21.74 -2.24 -9.65
N ILE A 195 -21.64 -2.40 -8.33
CA ILE A 195 -20.39 -2.45 -7.58
C ILE A 195 -20.41 -3.67 -6.65
N PHE A 196 -19.35 -4.46 -6.68
CA PHE A 196 -19.10 -5.51 -5.69
C PHE A 196 -18.36 -4.91 -4.49
N LYS A 197 -18.78 -5.23 -3.28
CA LYS A 197 -18.13 -4.81 -2.03
C LYS A 197 -17.63 -6.03 -1.26
N LEU A 198 -16.37 -6.01 -0.85
CA LEU A 198 -15.84 -7.06 0.02
C LEU A 198 -16.27 -6.78 1.46
N ASP A 199 -17.13 -7.63 2.02
CA ASP A 199 -17.65 -7.49 3.38
C ASP A 199 -16.87 -8.33 4.40
N GLY A 200 -16.26 -9.42 3.95
CA GLY A 200 -15.52 -10.33 4.80
C GLY A 200 -14.42 -11.06 4.05
N LYS A 201 -13.32 -11.33 4.76
CA LYS A 201 -12.14 -12.05 4.25
C LYS A 201 -11.63 -13.02 5.30
N GLY A 202 -11.27 -14.21 4.85
CA GLY A 202 -10.65 -15.22 5.67
C GLY A 202 -9.77 -16.13 4.83
N GLN A 203 -9.01 -17.00 5.50
CA GLN A 203 -8.09 -17.92 4.84
C GLN A 203 -8.78 -18.87 3.85
N PHE A 204 -10.07 -19.18 4.06
CA PHE A 204 -10.81 -20.21 3.30
C PHE A 204 -12.01 -19.65 2.53
N GLY A 205 -12.23 -18.35 2.54
CA GLY A 205 -13.35 -17.74 1.81
C GLY A 205 -13.49 -16.25 2.03
N ILE A 206 -14.40 -15.68 1.26
CA ILE A 206 -14.78 -14.26 1.28
C ILE A 206 -16.31 -14.13 1.33
N ASN A 207 -16.76 -13.03 1.91
CA ASN A 207 -18.15 -12.57 1.89
C ASN A 207 -18.19 -11.25 1.12
N PHE A 208 -19.18 -11.08 0.26
CA PHE A 208 -19.31 -9.86 -0.53
C PHE A 208 -20.78 -9.50 -0.80
N SER A 209 -21.02 -8.22 -0.98
CA SER A 209 -22.30 -7.65 -1.36
C SER A 209 -22.25 -7.07 -2.75
N VAL A 210 -23.42 -6.92 -3.34
CA VAL A 210 -23.63 -6.30 -4.64
C VAL A 210 -24.52 -5.09 -4.45
N TRP A 211 -24.07 -3.98 -4.97
CA TRP A 211 -24.78 -2.71 -5.01
C TRP A 211 -25.12 -2.39 -6.45
N VAL A 212 -26.34 -1.90 -6.72
CA VAL A 212 -26.81 -1.59 -8.07
C VAL A 212 -27.36 -0.18 -8.13
N LYS A 213 -27.29 0.46 -9.29
CA LYS A 213 -27.93 1.74 -9.55
C LYS A 213 -28.96 1.55 -10.67
N ARG A 214 -30.17 2.05 -10.44
CA ARG A 214 -31.34 1.88 -11.33
C ARG A 214 -31.85 3.21 -11.83
#